data_AF-A0A4V3EXQ6-F1
#
_entry.id   AF-A0A4V3EXQ6-F1
#
_cell.length_a   1.000
_cell.length_b   1.000
_cell.length_c   1.000
_cell.angle_alpha   90.00
_cell.angle_beta   90.00
_cell.angle_gamma   90.00
#
_symmetry.space_group_name_H-M   'P 1'
#
loop_
_entity.id
_entity.type
_entity.pdbx_description
1 polymer ?
#
loop_
_entity_poly.entity_id
_entity_poly.type
_entity_poly.pdbx_seq_one_letter_code
_entity_poly.pdbx_strand_id
1 'polypeptide(L)'
;MTRRGHTRIAPAALRHTLEAVAAGAYGVPRDDVSAALRDDAGKLGVDLQMRLPVPPLLAAAPAGREQHSTFEQANIARLRIAFAGRRITGMDIGRINIRLTAAPRAAKAARTDRARKQDGRQP
;
A
#
# COMPACT_ATOMS: atom_id res chain seq x y z
N MET A 1 11.36 29.80 13.43
CA MET A 1 11.53 29.90 14.90
C MET A 1 10.77 28.75 15.58
N THR A 2 11.48 27.76 16.12
CA THR A 2 10.90 26.65 16.89
C THR A 2 10.76 27.08 18.35
N ARG A 3 9.52 27.18 18.87
CA ARG A 3 9.29 27.36 20.32
C ARG A 3 9.86 26.14 21.05
N ARG A 4 10.76 26.36 22.02
CA ARG A 4 11.20 25.29 22.93
C ARG A 4 9.99 24.70 23.65
N GLY A 5 9.86 23.37 23.64
CA GLY A 5 8.72 22.64 24.22
C GLY A 5 7.64 22.20 23.22
N HIS A 6 7.70 22.63 21.95
CA HIS A 6 6.78 22.13 20.92
C HIS A 6 7.57 21.54 19.73
N THR A 7 7.38 20.24 19.49
CA THR A 7 7.88 19.58 18.28
C THR A 7 6.90 19.84 17.15
N ARG A 8 7.28 20.70 16.20
CA ARG A 8 6.50 20.89 14.98
C ARG A 8 6.86 19.78 14.00
N ILE A 9 5.97 18.82 13.83
CA ILE A 9 6.11 17.80 12.79
C ILE A 9 5.55 18.37 11.49
N ALA A 10 6.35 18.36 10.42
CA ALA A 10 5.89 18.81 9.12
C ALA A 10 4.79 17.87 8.59
N PRO A 11 3.72 18.37 7.95
CA PRO A 11 2.68 17.53 7.35
C PRO A 11 3.24 16.50 6.35
N ALA A 12 4.29 16.86 5.61
CA ALA A 12 4.98 15.94 4.71
C ALA A 12 5.64 14.77 5.46
N ALA A 13 6.21 15.00 6.63
CA ALA A 13 6.81 13.95 7.45
C ALA A 13 5.73 12.99 7.98
N LEU A 14 4.62 13.52 8.50
CA LEU A 14 3.46 12.73 8.92
C LEU A 14 2.94 11.85 7.78
N ARG A 15 2.78 12.43 6.59
CA ARG A 15 2.33 11.71 5.40
C ARG A 15 3.26 10.55 5.05
N HIS A 16 4.57 10.82 4.97
CA HIS A 16 5.56 9.81 4.62
C HIS A 16 5.68 8.68 5.65
N THR A 17 5.53 9.00 6.93
CA THR A 17 5.43 8.00 7.99
C THR A 17 4.23 7.07 7.78
N LEU A 18 3.04 7.64 7.51
CA LEU A 18 1.83 6.83 7.31
C LEU A 18 1.92 5.97 6.03
N GLU A 19 2.48 6.50 4.94
CA GLU A 19 2.76 5.73 3.72
C GLU A 19 3.66 4.52 4.02
N ALA A 20 4.74 4.73 4.78
CA ALA A 20 5.68 3.67 5.12
C ALA A 20 5.04 2.59 6.02
N VAL A 21 4.26 3.01 7.01
CA VAL A 21 3.51 2.10 7.90
C VAL A 21 2.49 1.28 7.11
N ALA A 22 1.74 1.93 6.21
CA ALA A 22 0.74 1.27 5.39
C ALA A 22 1.41 0.28 4.40
N ALA A 23 2.48 0.68 3.72
CA ALA A 23 3.26 -0.19 2.85
C ALA A 23 3.76 -1.45 3.59
N GLY A 24 4.31 -1.29 4.80
CA GLY A 24 4.75 -2.41 5.63
C GLY A 24 3.62 -3.29 6.15
N ALA A 25 2.42 -2.74 6.40
CA ALA A 25 1.27 -3.52 6.83
C ALA A 25 0.70 -4.43 5.72
N TYR A 26 0.77 -3.98 4.46
CA TYR A 26 0.26 -4.70 3.29
C TYR A 26 1.33 -5.44 2.48
N GLY A 27 2.62 -5.20 2.77
CA GLY A 27 3.72 -5.79 2.01
C GLY A 27 3.79 -5.30 0.56
N VAL A 28 3.37 -4.05 0.31
CA VAL A 28 3.40 -3.43 -1.02
C VAL A 28 4.54 -2.41 -1.13
N PRO A 29 5.05 -2.12 -2.34
CA PRO A 29 6.01 -1.03 -2.55
C PRO A 29 5.44 0.30 -2.06
N ARG A 30 6.32 1.17 -1.55
CA ARG A 30 5.91 2.49 -1.08
C ARG A 30 5.34 3.37 -2.21
N ASP A 31 5.83 3.21 -3.44
CA ASP A 31 5.33 3.93 -4.62
C ASP A 31 3.87 3.58 -4.96
N ASP A 32 3.38 2.45 -4.47
CA ASP A 32 1.99 2.01 -4.62
C ASP A 32 1.07 2.51 -3.50
N VAL A 33 1.59 3.32 -2.57
CA VAL A 33 0.86 3.86 -1.42
C VAL A 33 0.91 5.38 -1.42
N SER A 34 -0.27 6.00 -1.35
CA SER A 34 -0.41 7.45 -1.22
C SER A 34 -1.28 7.76 -0.01
N ALA A 35 -0.83 8.70 0.83
CA ALA A 35 -1.60 9.19 1.97
C ALA A 35 -1.95 10.67 1.81
N ALA A 36 -3.18 11.04 2.17
CA ALA A 36 -3.60 12.41 2.37
C ALA A 36 -3.99 12.60 3.83
N LEU A 37 -3.61 13.75 4.39
CA LEU A 37 -3.91 14.14 5.76
C LEU A 37 -5.03 15.16 5.76
N ARG A 38 -5.92 15.06 6.73
CA ARG A 38 -6.96 16.06 7.00
C ARG A 38 -7.15 16.19 8.51
N ASP A 39 -7.66 17.33 8.95
CA ASP A 39 -8.13 17.45 10.32
C ASP A 39 -9.47 16.72 10.46
N ASP A 40 -9.61 15.94 11.53
CA ASP A 40 -10.84 15.22 11.88
C ASP A 40 -11.23 15.60 13.31
N ALA A 41 -11.86 16.76 13.47
CA ALA A 41 -12.30 17.30 14.75
C ALA A 41 -11.19 17.35 15.81
N GLY A 42 -10.01 17.86 15.42
CA GLY A 42 -8.82 17.92 16.29
C GLY A 42 -8.04 16.61 16.41
N LYS A 43 -8.45 15.55 15.68
CA LYS A 43 -7.67 14.32 15.47
C LYS A 43 -7.06 14.31 14.08
N LEU A 44 -6.06 13.46 13.90
CA LEU A 44 -5.45 13.27 12.59
C LEU A 44 -6.34 12.35 11.73
N GLY A 45 -7.02 12.91 10.74
CA GLY A 45 -7.73 12.16 9.72
C GLY A 45 -6.79 11.73 8.60
N VAL A 46 -6.99 10.51 8.10
CA VAL A 46 -6.10 9.91 7.10
C VAL A 46 -6.92 9.30 5.98
N ASP A 47 -6.65 9.69 4.73
CA ASP A 47 -7.13 9.01 3.53
C ASP A 47 -5.96 8.28 2.86
N LEU A 48 -6.03 6.96 2.82
CA LEU A 48 -5.01 6.09 2.22
C LEU A 48 -5.53 5.53 0.90
N GLN A 49 -4.74 5.65 -0.15
CA GLN A 49 -4.93 4.96 -1.40
C GLN A 49 -3.79 3.97 -1.60
N MET A 50 -4.12 2.71 -1.85
CA MET A 50 -3.15 1.65 -2.04
C MET A 50 -3.45 0.86 -3.32
N ARG A 51 -2.39 0.56 -4.07
CA ARG A 51 -2.44 -0.31 -5.24
C ARG A 51 -1.96 -1.69 -4.84
N LEU A 52 -2.88 -2.65 -4.80
CA LEU A 52 -2.56 -4.03 -4.46
C LEU A 52 -2.18 -4.81 -5.72
N PRO A 53 -1.13 -5.65 -5.67
CA PRO A 53 -0.81 -6.55 -6.78
C PRO A 53 -1.93 -7.58 -6.93
N VAL A 54 -2.46 -7.68 -8.15
CA VAL A 54 -3.51 -8.68 -8.45
C VAL A 54 -2.83 -10.03 -8.65
N PRO A 55 -3.20 -11.08 -7.88
CA PRO A 55 -2.68 -12.41 -8.12
C PRO A 55 -3.15 -12.91 -9.51
N PRO A 56 -2.35 -13.70 -10.24
CA PRO A 56 -2.78 -14.23 -11.53
C PRO A 56 -4.04 -15.07 -11.35
N LEU A 57 -5.08 -14.83 -12.15
CA LEU A 57 -6.35 -15.58 -12.08
C LEU A 57 -6.18 -17.09 -12.28
N LEU A 58 -5.10 -17.50 -12.95
CA LEU A 58 -4.75 -18.88 -13.26
C LEU A 58 -3.72 -19.49 -12.28
N ALA A 59 -3.18 -18.70 -11.34
CA ALA A 59 -2.26 -19.23 -10.36
C ALA A 59 -3.06 -19.79 -9.18
N ALA A 60 -2.77 -21.04 -8.79
CA ALA A 60 -3.29 -21.60 -7.55
C ALA A 60 -2.94 -20.66 -6.39
N ALA A 61 -3.92 -20.39 -5.52
CA ALA A 61 -3.68 -19.61 -4.31
C ALA A 61 -2.50 -20.24 -3.55
N PRO A 62 -1.49 -19.46 -3.12
CA PRO A 62 -0.34 -20.01 -2.43
C PRO A 62 -0.82 -20.77 -1.19
N ALA A 63 -0.50 -22.07 -1.12
CA ALA A 63 -0.85 -22.93 0.00
C ALA A 63 -0.26 -22.35 1.29
N GLY A 64 -1.09 -22.15 2.31
CA GLY A 64 -0.65 -21.70 3.64
C GLY A 64 -0.67 -20.19 3.89
N ARG A 65 -1.11 -19.35 2.95
CA ARG A 65 -1.48 -17.97 3.32
C ARG A 65 -2.84 -18.04 4.02
N GLU A 66 -2.88 -17.86 5.33
CA GLU A 66 -4.12 -17.63 6.07
C GLU A 66 -4.92 -16.60 5.27
N GLN A 67 -6.03 -17.05 4.68
CA GLN A 67 -6.82 -16.27 3.74
C GLN A 67 -7.69 -15.30 4.55
N HIS A 68 -7.06 -14.41 5.32
CA HIS A 68 -7.75 -13.25 5.83
C HIS A 68 -8.39 -12.56 4.63
N SER A 69 -9.71 -12.42 4.66
CA SER A 69 -10.44 -11.72 3.62
C SER A 69 -9.80 -10.34 3.42
N THR A 70 -9.90 -9.78 2.22
CA THR A 70 -9.39 -8.42 1.94
C THR A 70 -9.93 -7.40 2.96
N PHE A 71 -11.13 -7.66 3.49
CA PHE A 71 -11.75 -6.88 4.55
C PHE A 71 -11.04 -7.05 5.91
N GLU A 72 -10.73 -8.28 6.33
CA GLU A 72 -9.94 -8.53 7.55
C GLU A 72 -8.55 -7.92 7.45
N GLN A 73 -7.88 -8.04 6.30
CA GLN A 73 -6.60 -7.39 6.05
C GLN A 73 -6.72 -5.86 6.17
N ALA A 74 -7.81 -5.27 5.68
CA ALA A 74 -8.08 -3.85 5.84
C ALA A 74 -8.34 -3.44 7.29
N ASN A 75 -9.00 -4.30 8.08
CA ASN A 75 -9.24 -4.03 9.49
C ASN A 75 -7.94 -4.11 10.31
N ILE A 76 -7.14 -5.16 10.10
CA ILE A 76 -5.81 -5.33 10.70
C ILE A 76 -4.93 -4.14 10.35
N ALA A 77 -4.92 -3.73 9.08
CA ALA A 77 -4.14 -2.57 8.65
C ALA A 77 -4.60 -1.28 9.33
N ARG A 78 -5.90 -1.05 9.46
CA ARG A 78 -6.46 0.11 10.16
C ARG A 78 -5.97 0.18 11.61
N LEU A 79 -5.97 -0.95 12.32
CA LEU A 79 -5.45 -1.04 13.68
C LEU A 79 -3.94 -0.77 13.73
N ARG A 80 -3.16 -1.35 12.80
CA ARG A 80 -1.70 -1.13 12.72
C ARG A 80 -1.36 0.33 12.42
N ILE A 81 -2.10 0.96 11.50
CA ILE A 81 -1.92 2.37 11.13
C ILE A 81 -2.31 3.27 12.30
N ALA A 82 -3.44 3.02 12.97
CA ALA A 82 -3.84 3.78 14.14
C ALA A 82 -2.79 3.69 15.27
N PHE A 83 -2.31 2.48 15.55
CA PHE A 83 -1.31 2.24 16.59
C PHE A 83 0.05 2.88 16.25
N ALA A 84 0.59 2.59 15.07
CA ALA A 84 1.90 3.10 14.66
C ALA A 84 1.86 4.61 14.42
N GLY A 85 0.77 5.12 13.84
CA GLY A 85 0.54 6.55 13.66
C GLY A 85 0.54 7.28 15.00
N ARG A 86 -0.25 6.84 15.97
CA ARG A 86 -0.24 7.42 17.33
C ARG A 86 1.14 7.36 17.97
N ARG A 87 1.85 6.23 17.83
CA ARG A 87 3.19 6.05 18.42
C ARG A 87 4.24 6.98 17.81
N ILE A 88 4.17 7.26 16.51
CA ILE A 88 5.18 8.06 15.81
C ILE A 88 4.84 9.55 15.84
N THR A 89 3.57 9.90 15.68
CA THR A 89 3.13 11.31 15.57
C THR A 89 2.75 11.90 16.92
N GLY A 90 2.43 11.06 17.92
CA GLY A 90 1.87 11.48 19.20
C GLY A 90 0.42 11.98 19.12
N MET A 91 -0.21 11.93 17.95
CA MET A 91 -1.58 12.39 17.73
C MET A 91 -2.55 11.20 17.70
N ASP A 92 -3.73 11.38 18.29
CA ASP A 92 -4.82 10.42 18.09
C ASP A 92 -5.30 10.47 16.63
N ILE A 93 -5.42 9.29 16.04
CA ILE A 93 -5.94 9.13 14.68
C ILE A 93 -7.46 9.00 14.76
N GLY A 94 -8.15 9.85 14.00
CA GLY A 94 -9.61 9.86 13.89
C GLY A 94 -10.07 8.93 12.77
N ARG A 95 -10.77 9.49 11.79
CA ARG A 95 -11.27 8.76 10.64
C ARG A 95 -10.15 8.36 9.69
N ILE A 96 -9.95 7.06 9.57
CA ILE A 96 -9.10 6.43 8.54
C ILE A 96 -10.01 5.99 7.40
N ASN A 97 -9.75 6.44 6.17
CA ASN A 97 -10.35 5.86 4.97
C ASN A 97 -9.29 5.09 4.21
N ILE A 98 -9.61 3.88 3.77
CA ILE A 98 -8.69 3.04 3.01
C ILE A 98 -9.36 2.72 1.67
N ARG A 99 -8.76 3.18 0.57
CA ARG A 99 -9.16 2.88 -0.80
C ARG A 99 -8.17 1.89 -1.40
N LEU A 100 -8.62 0.66 -1.57
CA LEU A 100 -7.86 -0.39 -2.24
C LEU A 100 -8.16 -0.35 -3.74
N THR A 101 -7.11 -0.28 -4.55
CA THR A 101 -7.17 -0.28 -6.00
C THR A 101 -6.29 -1.41 -6.54
N ALA A 102 -6.61 -1.95 -7.71
CA ALA A 102 -5.74 -2.91 -8.38
C ALA A 102 -4.56 -2.16 -9.02
N ALA A 103 -3.32 -2.60 -8.75
CA ALA A 103 -2.16 -2.13 -9.50
C ALA A 103 -2.23 -2.65 -10.95
N PRO A 104 -1.99 -1.82 -11.98
CA PRO A 104 -1.72 -2.34 -13.30
C PRO A 104 -0.46 -3.19 -13.23
N ARG A 105 -0.50 -4.38 -13.83
CA ARG A 105 0.64 -5.30 -13.92
C ARG A 105 1.87 -4.53 -14.42
N ALA A 106 2.94 -4.49 -13.64
CA ALA A 106 4.26 -4.14 -14.18
C ALA A 106 4.52 -5.12 -15.33
N ALA A 107 4.57 -4.60 -16.56
CA ALA A 107 4.73 -5.40 -17.75
C ALA A 107 6.08 -6.14 -17.67
N LYS A 108 6.06 -7.41 -17.29
CA LYS A 108 7.24 -8.27 -17.41
C LYS A 108 7.50 -8.58 -18.88
N ALA A 109 8.78 -8.44 -19.22
CA ALA A 109 9.41 -8.54 -20.53
C ALA A 109 9.05 -9.78 -21.36
N ALA A 110 9.17 -9.57 -22.68
CA ALA A 110 9.41 -10.52 -23.76
C ALA A 110 8.45 -11.72 -23.88
N ARG A 111 7.49 -11.56 -24.77
CA ARG A 111 6.73 -12.64 -25.39
C ARG A 111 7.65 -13.42 -26.35
N THR A 112 8.47 -14.33 -25.84
CA THR A 112 9.29 -15.22 -26.68
C THR A 112 8.45 -16.40 -27.16
N ASP A 113 7.58 -16.18 -28.14
CA ASP A 113 6.82 -17.27 -28.80
C ASP A 113 6.61 -17.00 -30.31
N ARG A 114 7.60 -16.40 -30.96
CA ARG A 114 7.67 -16.29 -32.43
C ARG A 114 9.06 -16.62 -32.95
N ALA A 115 9.47 -17.87 -32.79
CA ALA A 115 10.52 -18.47 -33.62
C ALA A 115 10.38 -19.99 -33.63
N ARG A 116 9.19 -20.49 -33.97
CA ARG A 116 9.00 -21.90 -34.36
C ARG A 116 7.98 -22.00 -35.48
N LYS A 117 8.41 -21.60 -36.68
CA LYS A 117 7.95 -22.11 -37.98
C LYS A 117 8.57 -21.25 -39.06
N GLN A 118 9.68 -21.73 -39.60
CA GLN A 118 10.07 -21.68 -41.01
C GLN A 118 11.56 -22.03 -41.06
N ASP A 119 11.87 -23.30 -40.85
CA ASP A 119 12.85 -23.92 -41.74
C ASP A 119 12.49 -25.39 -41.91
N GLY A 120 12.16 -25.72 -43.15
CA GLY A 120 11.41 -26.88 -43.52
C GLY A 120 11.09 -26.80 -45.00
N ARG A 121 12.12 -27.15 -45.79
CA ARG A 121 12.08 -27.79 -47.12
C ARG A 121 12.51 -26.92 -48.32
N GLN A 122 13.74 -27.24 -48.76
CA GLN A 122 14.34 -27.34 -50.11
C GLN A 122 13.41 -27.19 -51.33
N PRO A 123 13.97 -26.85 -52.52
CA PRO A 123 14.73 -27.82 -53.34
C PRO A 123 16.25 -27.61 -53.35
#